data_AF-D6GTU8-F1
#
_entry.id   AF-D6GTU8-F1
#
_cell.length_a   1.000
_cell.length_b   1.000
_cell.length_c   1.000
_cell.angle_alpha   90.00
_cell.angle_beta   90.00
_cell.angle_gamma   90.00
#
_symmetry.space_group_name_H-M   'P 1'
#
loop_
_entity.id
_entity.type
_entity.pdbx_description
1 polymer ?
#
loop_
_entity_poly.entity_id
_entity_poly.type
_entity_poly.pdbx_seq_one_letter_code
_entity_poly.pdbx_strand_id
1 'polypeptide(L)'
;MIKIYLKSVLISSIPVLLGGWCFFNIDNALVILIAPIIGFIISWIYIYEYVHSKKDRIKLFLLNPIFYFWIFVSVALLWWCIDAAKNGFHPWNY
;
A
#
# COMPACT_ATOMS: atom_id res chain seq x y z
N MET A 1 -13.95 18.15 3.95
CA MET A 1 -12.80 17.35 4.44
C MET A 1 -13.11 15.86 4.53
N ILE A 2 -14.02 15.41 5.41
CA ILE A 2 -14.37 13.97 5.55
C ILE A 2 -14.79 13.29 4.24
N LYS A 3 -15.61 13.95 3.40
CA LYS A 3 -16.02 13.40 2.10
C LYS A 3 -14.84 13.15 1.15
N ILE A 4 -13.86 14.05 1.16
CA ILE A 4 -12.64 13.95 0.33
C ILE A 4 -11.75 12.83 0.87
N TYR A 5 -11.60 12.76 2.20
CA TYR A 5 -10.88 11.66 2.87
C TYR A 5 -11.46 10.29 2.51
N LEU A 6 -12.77 10.09 2.68
CA LEU A 6 -13.40 8.80 2.39
C LEU A 6 -13.22 8.41 0.91
N LYS A 7 -13.39 9.37 -0.01
CA LYS A 7 -13.14 9.13 -1.44
C LYS A 7 -11.69 8.80 -1.73
N SER A 8 -10.73 9.49 -1.11
CA SER A 8 -9.31 9.21 -1.33
C SER A 8 -8.94 7.80 -0.87
N VAL A 9 -9.47 7.37 0.29
CA VAL A 9 -9.28 6.01 0.80
C VAL A 9 -9.88 4.96 -0.13
N LEU A 10 -11.13 5.16 -0.57
CA LEU A 10 -11.80 4.27 -1.53
C LEU A 10 -10.99 4.12 -2.83
N ILE A 11 -10.54 5.23 -3.41
CA ILE A 11 -9.75 5.23 -4.64
C ILE A 11 -8.43 4.47 -4.44
N SER A 12 -7.72 4.69 -3.32
CA SER A 12 -6.49 3.95 -3.04
C SER A 12 -6.70 2.46 -2.74
N SER A 13 -7.88 2.06 -2.28
CA SER A 13 -8.17 0.67 -1.93
C SER A 13 -8.37 -0.23 -3.17
N ILE A 14 -8.82 0.33 -4.30
CA ILE A 14 -9.10 -0.44 -5.51
C ILE A 14 -7.84 -1.14 -6.05
N PRO A 15 -6.70 -0.44 -6.27
CA PRO A 15 -5.47 -1.09 -6.68
C PRO A 15 -5.00 -2.17 -5.70
N VAL A 16 -5.14 -1.94 -4.39
CA VAL A 16 -4.72 -2.89 -3.35
C VAL A 16 -5.53 -4.19 -3.42
N LEU A 17 -6.84 -4.10 -3.57
CA LEU A 17 -7.72 -5.26 -3.72
C LEU A 17 -7.41 -6.04 -5.00
N LEU A 18 -7.21 -5.34 -6.11
CA LEU A 18 -6.80 -5.95 -7.37
C LEU A 18 -5.42 -6.60 -7.27
N GLY A 19 -4.47 -5.97 -6.58
CA GLY A 19 -3.15 -6.51 -6.33
C GLY A 19 -3.18 -7.78 -5.49
N GLY A 20 -4.01 -7.80 -4.43
CA GLY A 20 -4.24 -8.99 -3.63
C GLY A 20 -4.87 -10.12 -4.45
N TRP A 21 -5.89 -9.83 -5.25
CA TRP A 21 -6.49 -10.80 -6.17
C TRP A 21 -5.46 -11.38 -7.14
N CYS A 22 -4.67 -10.52 -7.79
CA CYS A 22 -3.62 -10.96 -8.70
C CYS A 22 -2.58 -11.85 -7.99
N PHE A 23 -2.15 -11.50 -6.78
CA PHE A 23 -1.23 -12.35 -6.02
C PHE A 23 -1.77 -13.77 -5.85
N PHE A 24 -3.03 -13.94 -5.46
CA PHE A 24 -3.63 -15.28 -5.31
C PHE A 24 -3.77 -16.08 -6.61
N ASN A 25 -3.71 -15.43 -7.78
CA ASN A 25 -3.89 -16.09 -9.07
C ASN A 25 -2.58 -16.36 -9.82
N ILE A 26 -1.55 -15.54 -9.63
CA ILE A 26 -0.29 -15.63 -10.38
C ILE A 26 0.96 -15.72 -9.48
N ASP A 27 0.78 -15.86 -8.15
CA ASP A 27 1.83 -16.02 -7.14
C ASP A 27 2.99 -15.02 -7.25
N ASN A 28 2.70 -13.80 -7.70
CA ASN A 28 3.71 -12.77 -7.92
C ASN A 28 3.75 -11.77 -6.77
N ALA A 29 4.71 -11.94 -5.86
CA ALA A 29 4.90 -11.07 -4.70
C ALA A 29 5.16 -9.60 -5.05
N LEU A 30 5.71 -9.30 -6.24
CA LEU A 30 5.90 -7.90 -6.68
C LEU A 30 4.57 -7.16 -6.83
N VAL A 31 3.49 -7.88 -7.10
CA VAL A 31 2.16 -7.28 -7.28
C VAL A 31 1.63 -6.70 -5.96
N ILE A 32 1.88 -7.37 -4.82
CA ILE A 32 1.50 -6.85 -3.50
C ILE A 32 2.31 -5.59 -3.16
N LEU A 33 3.55 -5.47 -3.65
CA LEU A 33 4.37 -4.28 -3.41
C LEU A 33 3.96 -3.09 -4.29
N ILE A 34 3.68 -3.32 -5.57
CA ILE A 34 3.41 -2.28 -6.57
C ILE A 34 1.98 -1.74 -6.45
N ALA A 35 1.00 -2.60 -6.18
CA ALA A 35 -0.41 -2.22 -6.15
C ALA A 35 -0.75 -1.10 -5.13
N PRO A 36 -0.24 -1.12 -3.88
CA PRO A 36 -0.42 -0.02 -2.94
C PRO A 36 0.22 1.30 -3.42
N ILE A 37 1.37 1.24 -4.11
CA ILE A 37 2.04 2.42 -4.68
C ILE A 37 1.13 3.10 -5.70
N ILE A 38 0.53 2.33 -6.61
CA ILE A 38 -0.44 2.84 -7.58
C ILE A 38 -1.64 3.46 -6.85
N GLY A 39 -2.15 2.79 -5.81
CA GLY A 39 -3.20 3.32 -4.94
C GLY A 39 -2.87 4.69 -4.34
N PHE A 40 -1.63 4.90 -3.89
CA PHE A 40 -1.21 6.21 -3.39
C PHE A 40 -1.14 7.28 -4.45
N ILE A 41 -0.57 6.96 -5.61
CA ILE A 41 -0.41 7.96 -6.66
C ILE A 41 -1.78 8.52 -7.05
N ILE A 42 -2.76 7.65 -7.25
CA ILE A 42 -4.12 8.05 -7.62
C ILE A 42 -4.79 8.82 -6.46
N SER A 43 -4.68 8.32 -5.22
CA SER A 43 -5.21 9.03 -4.05
C SER A 43 -4.55 10.39 -3.84
N TRP A 44 -3.27 10.55 -4.14
CA TRP A 44 -2.53 11.79 -3.99
C TRP A 44 -2.94 12.80 -5.05
N ILE A 45 -3.08 12.38 -6.31
CA ILE A 45 -3.63 13.21 -7.39
C ILE A 45 -5.01 13.73 -7.00
N TYR A 46 -5.88 12.86 -6.50
CA TYR A 46 -7.21 13.25 -6.02
C TYR A 46 -7.12 14.26 -4.86
N ILE A 47 -6.31 14.01 -3.84
CA ILE A 47 -6.15 14.97 -2.72
C ILE A 47 -5.60 16.31 -3.22
N TYR A 48 -4.69 16.29 -4.20
CA TYR A 48 -4.07 17.48 -4.77
C TYR A 48 -5.07 18.37 -5.51
N GLU A 49 -6.00 17.75 -6.26
CA GLU A 49 -7.03 18.44 -7.03
C GLU A 49 -8.10 19.09 -6.13
N TYR A 50 -8.50 18.42 -5.05
CA TYR A 50 -9.65 18.84 -4.24
C TYR A 50 -9.30 19.57 -2.93
N VAL A 51 -8.02 19.70 -2.57
CA VAL A 51 -7.57 20.35 -1.32
C VAL A 51 -6.46 21.36 -1.58
N HIS A 52 -6.77 22.66 -1.42
CA HIS A 52 -5.82 23.73 -1.70
C HIS A 52 -4.76 23.92 -0.60
N SER A 53 -5.11 23.64 0.66
CA SER A 53 -4.17 23.77 1.80
C SER A 53 -3.10 22.68 1.77
N LYS A 54 -1.83 23.07 1.72
CA LYS A 54 -0.70 22.12 1.75
C LYS A 54 -0.70 21.29 3.05
N LYS A 55 -1.03 21.93 4.17
CA LYS A 55 -1.09 21.27 5.49
C LYS A 55 -2.17 20.19 5.52
N ASP A 56 -3.34 20.47 4.96
CA ASP A 56 -4.46 19.51 4.93
C ASP A 56 -4.22 18.39 3.93
N ARG A 57 -3.56 18.66 2.80
CA ARG A 57 -3.12 17.63 1.85
C ARG A 57 -2.22 16.59 2.52
N ILE A 58 -1.18 17.06 3.24
CA ILE A 58 -0.26 16.18 3.97
C ILE A 58 -1.00 15.42 5.07
N LYS A 59 -1.88 16.09 5.83
CA LYS A 59 -2.67 15.43 6.87
C LYS A 59 -3.54 14.32 6.31
N LEU A 60 -4.25 14.55 5.20
CA LEU A 60 -5.09 13.55 4.55
C LEU A 60 -4.27 12.39 3.97
N PHE A 61 -3.11 12.67 3.42
CA PHE A 61 -2.19 11.66 2.92
C PHE A 61 -1.67 10.76 4.05
N LEU A 62 -1.21 11.36 5.15
CA LEU A 62 -0.73 10.61 6.31
C LEU A 62 -1.86 9.83 7.00
N LEU A 63 -3.11 10.29 6.93
CA LEU A 63 -4.25 9.55 7.47
C LEU A 63 -4.72 8.40 6.58
N ASN A 64 -4.17 8.24 5.37
CA ASN A 64 -4.61 7.17 4.48
C ASN A 64 -4.15 5.79 5.02
N PRO A 65 -5.08 4.89 5.40
CA PRO A 65 -4.73 3.57 5.95
C PRO A 65 -3.91 2.71 5.00
N ILE A 66 -4.05 2.93 3.69
CA ILE A 66 -3.25 2.20 2.70
C ILE A 66 -1.77 2.47 2.92
N PHE A 67 -1.38 3.68 3.39
CA PHE A 67 0.01 4.08 3.64
C PHE A 67 0.68 3.17 4.66
N TYR A 68 -0.03 2.95 5.75
CA TYR A 68 0.41 2.06 6.81
C TYR A 68 0.39 0.59 6.37
N PHE A 69 -0.58 0.18 5.54
CA PHE A 69 -0.60 -1.16 4.96
C PHE A 69 0.62 -1.40 4.07
N TRP A 70 1.00 -0.45 3.22
CA TRP A 70 2.18 -0.57 2.36
C TRP A 70 3.48 -0.61 3.16
N ILE A 71 3.60 0.23 4.20
CA ILE A 71 4.75 0.17 5.13
C ILE A 71 4.83 -1.21 5.78
N PHE A 72 3.70 -1.71 6.30
CA PHE A 72 3.64 -3.01 6.95
C PHE A 72 4.11 -4.14 6.02
N VAL A 73 3.56 -4.21 4.80
CA VAL A 73 3.97 -5.22 3.81
C VAL A 73 5.45 -5.09 3.46
N SER A 74 5.94 -3.87 3.25
CA SER A 74 7.35 -3.63 2.90
C SER A 74 8.30 -4.10 4.02
N VAL A 75 7.96 -3.83 5.28
CA VAL A 75 8.73 -4.28 6.44
C VAL A 75 8.67 -5.81 6.58
N ALA A 76 7.48 -6.41 6.40
CA ALA A 76 7.32 -7.86 6.47
C ALA A 76 8.16 -8.58 5.38
N LEU A 77 8.15 -8.07 4.15
CA LEU A 77 8.97 -8.61 3.06
C LEU A 77 10.47 -8.45 3.36
N LEU A 78 10.89 -7.30 3.89
CA LEU A 78 12.29 -7.09 4.27
C LEU A 78 12.74 -8.08 5.35
N TRP A 79 11.91 -8.30 6.38
CA TRP A 79 12.19 -9.28 7.42
C TRP A 79 12.29 -10.70 6.85
N TRP A 80 11.38 -11.08 5.96
CA TRP A 80 11.44 -12.37 5.29
C TRP A 80 12.74 -12.53 4.48
N CYS A 81 13.14 -11.51 3.72
CA CYS A 81 14.41 -11.53 2.98
C CYS A 81 15.63 -11.67 3.91
N ILE A 82 15.64 -10.97 5.05
CA ILE A 82 16.72 -11.06 6.04
C ILE A 82 16.78 -12.47 6.65
N ASP A 83 15.63 -13.03 7.01
CA ASP A 83 15.54 -14.37 7.60
C ASP A 83 16.01 -15.45 6.61
N ALA A 84 15.51 -15.40 5.36
CA ALA A 84 15.93 -16.30 4.29
C ALA A 84 17.44 -16.20 4.00
N ALA A 85 18.02 -15.00 4.06
CA ALA A 85 19.46 -14.80 3.86
C ALA A 85 20.32 -15.32 5.01
N LYS A 86 19.83 -15.25 6.26
CA LYS A 86 20.55 -15.71 7.45
C LYS A 86 20.44 -17.21 7.69
N ASN A 87 19.25 -17.76 7.46
CA ASN A 87 18.91 -19.13 7.83
C ASN A 87 18.81 -20.08 6.63
N GLY A 88 18.98 -19.57 5.40
CA GLY A 88 18.68 -20.32 4.18
C GLY A 88 17.17 -20.37 3.91
N PHE A 89 16.77 -20.57 2.65
CA PHE A 89 15.36 -20.71 2.31
C PHE A 89 14.88 -22.10 2.74
N HIS A 90 14.36 -22.23 3.95
CA HIS A 90 13.76 -23.46 4.48
C HIS A 90 12.23 -23.34 4.45
N PRO A 91 11.53 -23.91 3.45
CA PRO A 91 10.07 -23.82 3.34
C PRO A 91 9.29 -24.53 4.46
N TRP A 92 9.97 -25.02 5.51
CA TRP A 92 9.43 -25.86 6.58
C TRP A 92 9.76 -25.38 8.00
N ASN A 93 10.37 -24.19 8.19
CA ASN A 93 10.50 -23.61 9.53
C ASN A 93 9.18 -22.91 9.93
N TYR A 94 8.18 -23.73 10.27
CA TYR A 94 7.00 -23.33 11.03
C TYR A 94 7.19 -23.72 12.50
#